data_AF-A0A0P0ETC1-F1
#
_entry.id   AF-A0A0P0ETC1-F1
#
_cell.length_a   1.000
_cell.length_b   1.000
_cell.length_c   1.000
_cell.angle_alpha   90.00
_cell.angle_beta   90.00
_cell.angle_gamma   90.00
#
_symmetry.space_group_name_H-M   'P 1'
#
loop_
_entity.id
_entity.type
_entity.pdbx_description
1 polymer ?
#
loop_
_entity_poly.entity_id
_entity_poly.type
_entity_poly.pdbx_seq_one_letter_code
_entity_poly.pdbx_strand_id
1 'polypeptide(L)'
;GITKHEGNHFDNGNLQNVLIRVYENKRNTISFEVQTDKKSVTAQELDIKARNFLINKKNLYEFNSSPYETGYIKFIENNGNT
;
A
#
# COMPACT_ATOMS: atom_id res chain seq x y z
N GLY A 1 -8.03 4.79 11.21
CA GLY A 1 -7.11 3.64 11.21
C GLY A 1 -6.92 3.11 12.62
N ILE A 2 -7.94 2.48 13.18
CA ILE A 2 -7.87 1.85 14.51
C ILE A 2 -8.01 0.34 14.30
N THR A 3 -7.21 -0.44 15.01
CA THR A 3 -7.30 -1.90 15.05
C THR A 3 -7.14 -2.34 16.50
N LYS A 4 -7.73 -3.48 16.87
CA LYS A 4 -7.45 -4.08 18.19
C LYS A 4 -5.96 -4.38 18.33
N HIS A 5 -5.43 -4.22 19.54
CA HIS A 5 -4.03 -4.52 19.84
C HIS A 5 -3.84 -6.03 20.12
N GLU A 6 -4.62 -6.57 21.07
CA GLU A 6 -4.52 -7.96 21.49
C GLU A 6 -4.81 -8.93 20.34
N GLY A 7 -3.93 -9.94 20.18
CA GLY A 7 -4.04 -10.96 19.13
C GLY A 7 -3.77 -10.47 17.70
N ASN A 8 -3.53 -9.17 17.48
CA ASN A 8 -3.39 -8.59 16.15
C ASN A 8 -1.94 -8.43 15.67
N HIS A 9 -0.96 -8.75 16.52
CA HIS A 9 0.46 -8.71 16.14
C HIS A 9 0.94 -10.10 15.70
N PHE A 10 1.93 -10.13 14.80
CA PHE A 10 2.65 -11.37 14.47
C PHE A 10 3.56 -11.80 15.62
N ASP A 11 3.76 -13.11 15.73
CA ASP A 11 4.57 -13.69 16.79
C ASP A 11 6.03 -13.23 16.63
N ASN A 12 6.73 -13.04 17.76
CA ASN A 12 8.12 -12.60 17.83
C ASN A 12 8.43 -11.23 17.19
N GLY A 13 7.42 -10.37 16.98
CA GLY A 13 7.62 -9.03 16.43
C GLY A 13 7.94 -9.00 14.93
N ASN A 14 7.66 -10.09 14.22
CA ASN A 14 7.85 -10.16 12.78
C ASN A 14 6.92 -9.18 12.03
N LEU A 15 7.37 -8.74 10.86
CA LEU A 15 6.58 -7.91 9.96
C LEU A 15 6.10 -8.75 8.77
N GLN A 16 4.89 -8.48 8.30
CA GLN A 16 4.34 -9.05 7.09
C GLN A 16 4.55 -8.10 5.91
N ASN A 17 5.11 -8.62 4.83
CA ASN A 17 5.23 -7.91 3.56
C ASN A 17 3.93 -8.02 2.77
N VAL A 18 3.49 -6.90 2.21
CA VAL A 18 2.34 -6.80 1.31
C VAL A 18 2.83 -6.24 -0.02
N LEU A 19 2.68 -7.02 -1.09
CA LEU A 19 3.13 -6.65 -2.44
C LEU A 19 2.18 -5.63 -3.07
N ILE A 20 2.75 -4.56 -3.61
CA ILE A 20 2.08 -3.56 -4.43
C ILE A 20 2.63 -3.63 -5.85
N ARG A 21 1.72 -3.65 -6.82
CA ARG A 21 2.04 -3.60 -8.25
C ARG A 21 1.54 -2.29 -8.83
N VAL A 22 2.42 -1.55 -9.49
CA VAL A 22 2.12 -0.22 -10.03
C VAL A 22 2.00 -0.30 -11.53
N TYR A 23 0.88 0.20 -12.05
CA TYR A 23 0.60 0.20 -13.48
C TYR A 23 0.55 1.62 -14.01
N GLU A 24 1.43 1.93 -14.95
CA GLU A 24 1.44 3.18 -15.69
C GLU A 24 1.04 2.85 -17.14
N ASN A 25 -0.02 3.48 -17.66
CA ASN A 25 -0.54 3.20 -19.01
C ASN A 25 -0.77 1.69 -19.26
N LYS A 26 -1.38 1.01 -18.28
CA LYS A 26 -1.72 -0.43 -18.28
C LYS A 26 -0.51 -1.38 -18.24
N ARG A 27 0.72 -0.89 -18.05
CA ARG A 27 1.93 -1.72 -17.94
C ARG A 27 2.42 -1.73 -16.50
N ASN A 28 2.73 -2.91 -15.97
CA ASN A 28 3.39 -3.01 -14.66
C ASN A 28 4.80 -2.45 -14.76
N THR A 29 5.05 -1.27 -14.21
CA THR A 29 6.35 -0.58 -14.32
C THR A 29 7.24 -0.82 -13.11
N ILE A 30 6.66 -1.01 -11.93
CA ILE A 30 7.37 -1.32 -10.70
C ILE A 30 6.48 -2.12 -9.76
N SER A 31 7.09 -3.02 -9.00
CA SER A 31 6.46 -3.68 -7.87
C SER A 31 7.35 -3.52 -6.65
N PHE A 32 6.74 -3.30 -5.49
CA PHE A 32 7.45 -3.09 -4.23
C PHE A 32 6.61 -3.62 -3.07
N GLU A 33 7.22 -3.75 -1.91
CA GLU A 33 6.57 -4.24 -0.71
C GLU A 33 6.42 -3.12 0.32
N VAL A 34 5.29 -3.12 1.02
CA VAL A 34 5.13 -2.39 2.28
C VAL A 34 5.00 -3.38 3.42
N GLN A 35 5.44 -2.99 4.60
CA GLN A 35 5.45 -3.87 5.76
C GLN A 35 4.41 -3.43 6.79
N THR A 36 3.79 -4.37 7.51
CA THR A 36 2.95 -4.10 8.68
C THR A 36 3.19 -5.14 9.77
N ASP A 37 3.05 -4.72 11.01
CA ASP A 37 3.07 -5.58 12.21
C ASP A 37 1.69 -6.21 12.49
N LYS A 38 0.64 -5.80 11.76
CA LYS A 38 -0.75 -6.18 12.04
C LYS A 38 -1.24 -7.33 11.16
N LYS A 39 -1.84 -8.35 11.79
CA LYS A 39 -2.55 -9.46 11.13
C LYS A 39 -3.80 -8.95 10.41
N SER A 40 -4.59 -8.11 11.08
CA SER A 40 -5.71 -7.34 10.53
C SER A 40 -5.31 -5.87 10.49
N VAL A 41 -4.94 -5.41 9.30
CA VAL A 41 -4.47 -4.05 9.02
C VAL A 41 -5.54 -3.24 8.31
N THR A 42 -5.61 -1.94 8.59
CA THR A 42 -6.55 -1.06 7.88
C THR A 42 -6.05 -0.76 6.47
N ALA A 43 -6.96 -0.69 5.49
CA ALA A 43 -6.62 -0.24 4.14
C ALA A 43 -5.94 1.15 4.14
N GLN A 44 -6.33 2.02 5.08
CA GLN A 44 -5.70 3.33 5.29
C GLN A 44 -4.20 3.23 5.58
N GLU A 45 -3.76 2.29 6.43
CA GLU A 45 -2.34 2.13 6.76
C GLU A 45 -1.54 1.70 5.53
N LEU A 46 -2.06 0.75 4.76
CA LEU A 46 -1.41 0.27 3.53
C LEU A 46 -1.38 1.35 2.46
N ASP A 47 -2.46 2.12 2.30
CA ASP A 47 -2.56 3.23 1.34
C ASP A 47 -1.52 4.32 1.63
N ILE A 48 -1.39 4.76 2.88
CA ILE A 48 -0.39 5.76 3.26
C ILE A 48 1.04 5.26 2.97
N LYS A 49 1.35 4.01 3.33
CA LYS A 49 2.67 3.42 3.06
C LYS A 49 2.95 3.33 1.56
N ALA A 50 1.95 2.94 0.76
CA ALA A 50 2.05 2.87 -0.69
C ALA A 50 2.30 4.26 -1.31
N ARG A 51 1.48 5.25 -0.96
CA ARG A 51 1.60 6.61 -1.49
C ARG A 51 2.91 7.26 -1.07
N ASN A 52 3.37 7.07 0.17
CA ASN A 52 4.66 7.58 0.62
C ASN A 52 5.81 7.04 -0.24
N PHE A 53 5.80 5.73 -0.56
CA PHE A 53 6.79 5.16 -1.47
C PHE A 53 6.72 5.81 -2.87
N LEU A 54 5.50 5.97 -3.41
CA LEU A 54 5.28 6.50 -4.76
C LEU A 54 5.59 8.00 -4.87
N ILE A 55 5.36 8.79 -3.83
CA ILE A 55 5.81 10.19 -3.78
C ILE A 55 7.34 10.23 -3.90
N ASN A 56 8.05 9.40 -3.13
CA ASN A 56 9.51 9.41 -3.08
C ASN A 56 10.21 8.81 -4.31
N LYS A 57 9.56 7.87 -5.02
CA LYS A 57 10.17 7.12 -6.13
C LYS A 57 9.62 7.43 -7.51
N LYS A 58 8.41 8.00 -7.56
CA LYS A 58 7.65 8.22 -8.79
C LYS A 58 7.05 9.63 -8.87
N ASN A 59 7.32 10.48 -7.89
CA ASN A 59 6.77 11.84 -7.82
C ASN A 59 5.24 11.83 -7.93
N LEU A 60 4.58 10.85 -7.30
CA LEU A 60 3.11 10.71 -7.37
C LEU A 60 2.38 12.02 -7.11
N TYR A 61 2.88 12.81 -6.15
CA TYR A 61 2.47 14.18 -5.92
C TYR A 61 3.71 15.06 -5.85
N GLU A 62 3.71 16.16 -6.61
CA GLU A 62 4.67 17.25 -6.49
C GLU A 62 3.94 18.52 -6.04
N PHE A 63 4.69 19.57 -5.73
CA PHE A 63 4.11 20.81 -5.20
C PHE A 63 3.11 21.47 -6.16
N ASN A 64 3.43 21.50 -7.47
CA ASN A 64 2.61 22.21 -8.47
C ASN A 64 1.57 21.31 -9.15
N SER A 65 1.91 20.04 -9.39
CA SER A 65 1.07 19.10 -10.15
C SER A 65 1.47 17.66 -9.84
N SER A 66 0.83 16.71 -10.52
CA SER A 66 1.27 15.33 -10.63
C SER A 66 1.68 15.04 -12.08
N PRO A 67 2.71 14.22 -12.34
CA PRO A 67 2.97 13.68 -13.67
C PRO A 67 1.87 12.71 -14.13
N TYR A 68 0.94 12.34 -13.24
CA TYR A 68 -0.17 11.45 -13.50
C TYR A 68 -1.49 12.22 -13.55
N GLU A 69 -2.14 12.22 -14.71
CA GLU A 69 -3.47 12.83 -14.90
C GLU A 69 -4.55 12.12 -14.06
N THR A 70 -4.44 10.79 -13.93
CA THR A 70 -5.38 9.96 -13.16
C THR A 70 -4.63 8.91 -12.36
N GLY A 71 -5.23 8.47 -11.24
CA GLY A 71 -4.69 7.40 -10.43
C GLY A 71 -5.71 6.87 -9.44
N TYR A 72 -5.68 5.56 -9.19
CA TYR A 72 -6.45 4.90 -8.13
C TYR A 72 -5.62 3.80 -7.50
N ILE A 73 -5.96 3.45 -6.26
CA ILE A 73 -5.45 2.27 -5.57
C ILE A 73 -6.57 1.25 -5.45
N LYS A 74 -6.28 -0.01 -5.77
CA LYS A 74 -7.24 -1.11 -5.67
C LYS A 74 -6.71 -2.18 -4.73
N PHE A 75 -7.56 -2.61 -3.80
CA PHE A 75 -7.28 -3.72 -2.90
C PHE A 75 -8.00 -4.97 -3.41
N ILE A 76 -7.33 -6.11 -3.35
CA ILE A 76 -7.89 -7.41 -3.72
C ILE A 76 -7.74 -8.32 -2.50
N GLU A 77 -8.86 -8.64 -1.87
CA GLU A 77 -8.86 -9.56 -0.74
C GLU A 77 -8.80 -11.02 -1.21
N ASN A 78 -8.31 -11.91 -0.35
CA ASN A 78 -8.16 -13.33 -0.69
C ASN A 78 -9.50 -14.04 -1.00
N ASN A 79 -10.61 -13.52 -0.47
CA ASN A 79 -11.97 -14.02 -0.76
C ASN A 79 -12.53 -13.52 -2.12
N GLY A 80 -11.75 -12.75 -2.88
CA GLY A 80 -12.15 -12.20 -4.17
C GLY A 80 -12.93 -10.89 -4.10
N ASN A 81 -13.19 -10.36 -2.89
CA ASN A 81 -13.77 -9.03 -2.75
C ASN A 81 -12.79 -7.94 -3.20
N THR A 82 -13.34 -6.92 -3.89
CA THR A 82 -12.58 -5.78 -4.42
C THR A 82 -13.32 -4.48 -4.25
#